data_AF-B3VY32-F1
#
_entry.id   AF-B3VY32-F1
#
_cell.length_a   1.000
_cell.length_b   1.000
_cell.length_c   1.000
_cell.angle_alpha   90.00
_cell.angle_beta   90.00
_cell.angle_gamma   90.00
#
_symmetry.space_group_name_H-M   'P 1'
#
loop_
_entity.id
_entity.type
_entity.pdbx_description
1 polymer ?
#
loop_
_entity_poly.entity_id
_entity_poly.type
_entity_poly.pdbx_seq_one_letter_code
_entity_poly.pdbx_strand_id
1 'polypeptide(L)'
;EGVPKRLTYDEIQSKTYMEVKGSGTANQCPTLDGGAESFAFKAGKYNAKKFCLEPTSFTVKAESVSKNAPPEFQNTKLMTRLTYTLDEIEGPFEVSPDGTIKFEEKDGIDYAAVTVQLPGGERVPFLFTVKQLTASGKPESFSGEFLVPSYRGSSFLDPKGRGGSTGYDN
;
A
#
# COMPACT_ATOMS: atom_id res chain seq x y z
N GLU A 1 -21.63 -7.88 -12.26
CA GLU A 1 -21.21 -7.05 -11.12
C GLU A 1 -19.79 -6.55 -11.40
N GLY A 2 -19.57 -5.24 -11.32
CA GLY A 2 -18.31 -4.59 -11.68
C GLY A 2 -17.62 -3.98 -10.46
N VAL A 3 -16.44 -3.41 -10.67
CA VAL A 3 -15.73 -2.65 -9.63
C VAL A 3 -16.63 -1.49 -9.17
N PRO A 4 -16.89 -1.33 -7.86
CA PRO A 4 -17.74 -0.25 -7.37
C PRO A 4 -17.13 1.11 -7.67
N LYS A 5 -17.97 2.13 -7.85
CA LYS A 5 -17.54 3.53 -7.95
C LYS A 5 -16.84 3.91 -6.63
N ARG A 6 -15.70 4.61 -6.73
CA ARG A 6 -15.09 5.24 -5.56
C ARG A 6 -16.01 6.33 -5.02
N LEU A 7 -16.09 6.41 -3.69
CA LEU A 7 -17.00 7.30 -2.96
C LEU A 7 -16.19 8.27 -2.11
N THR A 8 -16.81 9.39 -1.76
CA THR A 8 -16.27 10.31 -0.75
C THR A 8 -16.29 9.68 0.64
N TYR A 9 -15.51 10.25 1.56
CA TYR A 9 -15.49 9.78 2.94
C TYR A 9 -16.88 9.86 3.59
N ASP A 10 -17.61 10.95 3.38
CA ASP A 10 -18.95 11.13 3.97
C ASP A 10 -19.96 10.13 3.41
N GLU A 11 -19.89 9.80 2.11
CA GLU A 11 -20.71 8.76 1.51
C GLU A 11 -20.40 7.37 2.09
N ILE A 12 -19.12 7.07 2.36
CA ILE A 12 -18.73 5.82 3.02
C ILE A 12 -19.29 5.77 4.44
N GLN A 13 -19.19 6.87 5.19
CA GLN A 13 -19.71 6.98 6.55
C GLN A 13 -21.24 6.91 6.62
N SER A 14 -21.95 7.27 5.55
CA SER A 14 -23.41 7.14 5.46
C SER A 14 -23.88 5.69 5.29
N LYS A 15 -22.98 4.78 4.92
CA LYS A 15 -23.29 3.36 4.73
C LYS A 15 -23.08 2.56 6.01
N THR A 16 -23.99 1.65 6.25
CA THR A 16 -23.84 0.62 7.28
C THR A 16 -22.81 -0.42 6.85
N TYR A 17 -22.23 -1.11 7.83
CA TYR A 17 -21.33 -2.23 7.57
C TYR A 17 -21.95 -3.29 6.62
N MET A 18 -23.25 -3.57 6.76
CA MET A 18 -23.93 -4.57 5.94
C MET A 18 -24.07 -4.15 4.47
N GLU A 19 -24.14 -2.85 4.19
CA GLU A 19 -24.18 -2.32 2.82
C GLU A 19 -22.79 -2.35 2.16
N VAL A 20 -21.73 -2.17 2.95
CA VAL A 20 -20.34 -2.21 2.46
C VAL A 20 -19.85 -3.65 2.29
N LYS A 21 -20.27 -4.57 3.17
CA LYS A 21 -19.81 -5.95 3.20
C LYS A 21 -20.06 -6.66 1.86
N GLY A 22 -18.98 -7.12 1.22
CA GLY A 22 -19.04 -7.88 -0.04
C GLY A 22 -19.11 -7.02 -1.31
N SER A 23 -19.31 -5.71 -1.20
CA SER A 23 -19.34 -4.79 -2.35
C SER A 23 -17.95 -4.54 -2.96
N GLY A 24 -16.89 -4.67 -2.15
CA GLY A 24 -15.52 -4.30 -2.50
C GLY A 24 -15.15 -2.85 -2.19
N THR A 25 -16.10 -2.00 -1.79
CA THR A 25 -15.86 -0.58 -1.45
C THR A 25 -14.90 -0.42 -0.26
N ALA A 26 -14.87 -1.36 0.69
CA ALA A 26 -13.95 -1.31 1.83
C ALA A 26 -12.46 -1.42 1.46
N ASN A 27 -12.12 -1.80 0.21
CA ASN A 27 -10.74 -1.84 -0.26
C ASN A 27 -10.43 -0.65 -1.20
N GLN A 28 -11.22 0.41 -1.17
CA GLN A 28 -11.00 1.62 -1.95
C GLN A 28 -10.69 2.80 -1.03
N CYS A 29 -9.83 3.71 -1.50
CA CYS A 29 -9.62 4.96 -0.78
C CYS A 29 -10.78 5.93 -1.04
N PRO A 30 -11.15 6.74 -0.03
CA PRO A 30 -12.10 7.84 -0.24
C PRO A 30 -11.60 8.81 -1.31
N THR A 31 -12.49 9.27 -2.18
CA THR A 31 -12.19 10.32 -3.15
C THR A 31 -12.60 11.70 -2.64
N LEU A 32 -12.05 12.74 -3.24
CA LEU A 32 -12.49 14.11 -3.04
C LEU A 32 -13.41 14.49 -4.20
N ASP A 33 -14.69 14.70 -3.91
CA ASP A 33 -15.62 15.28 -4.89
C ASP A 33 -15.53 16.81 -4.79
N GLY A 34 -14.86 17.40 -5.78
CA GLY A 34 -14.50 18.82 -5.76
C GLY A 34 -13.21 19.08 -4.96
N GLY A 35 -13.00 20.34 -4.59
CA GLY A 35 -11.79 20.81 -3.89
C GLY A 35 -10.87 21.67 -4.77
N ALA A 36 -9.64 21.88 -4.30
CA ALA A 36 -8.62 22.62 -5.01
C ALA A 36 -7.64 21.65 -5.68
N GLU A 37 -7.18 21.99 -6.89
CA GLU A 37 -6.20 21.19 -7.64
C GLU A 37 -4.77 21.29 -7.08
N SER A 38 -4.50 22.31 -6.26
CA SER A 38 -3.18 22.58 -5.69
C SER A 38 -3.17 22.42 -4.17
N PHE A 39 -1.98 22.07 -3.66
CA PHE A 39 -1.75 21.96 -2.23
C PHE A 39 -1.67 23.37 -1.59
N ALA A 40 -2.77 23.79 -0.96
CA ALA A 40 -2.93 25.14 -0.39
C ALA A 40 -3.01 25.16 1.15
N PHE A 41 -2.35 24.21 1.81
CA PHE A 41 -2.29 24.18 3.28
C PHE A 41 -1.33 25.23 3.82
N LYS A 42 -1.67 25.82 4.96
CA LYS A 42 -0.78 26.77 5.65
C LYS A 42 0.41 26.02 6.22
N ALA A 43 1.54 26.71 6.34
CA ALA A 43 2.67 26.16 7.08
C ALA A 43 2.26 25.87 8.53
N GLY A 44 2.69 24.72 9.06
CA GLY A 44 2.28 24.24 10.37
C GLY A 44 2.40 22.74 10.54
N LYS A 45 2.04 22.27 11.73
CA LYS A 45 2.02 20.85 12.08
C LYS A 45 0.59 20.32 12.01
N TYR A 46 0.42 19.29 11.21
CA TYR A 46 -0.82 18.54 11.05
C TYR A 46 -0.61 17.09 11.50
N ASN A 47 -1.70 16.34 11.57
CA ASN A 47 -1.67 14.90 11.75
C ASN A 47 -2.52 14.26 10.65
N ALA A 48 -1.93 13.35 9.89
CA ALA A 48 -2.68 12.45 9.03
C ALA A 48 -3.43 11.45 9.92
N LYS A 49 -4.69 11.14 9.57
CA LYS A 49 -5.56 10.27 10.38
C LYS A 49 -6.18 9.09 9.61
N LYS A 50 -6.42 9.28 8.32
CA LYS A 50 -7.03 8.28 7.42
C LYS A 50 -6.25 8.26 6.12
N PHE A 51 -4.93 8.14 6.23
CA PHE A 51 -4.09 8.04 5.05
C PHE A 51 -4.26 6.64 4.45
N CYS A 52 -4.75 6.62 3.21
CA CYS A 52 -5.09 5.41 2.48
C CYS A 52 -4.30 5.34 1.17
N LEU A 53 -3.80 4.14 0.85
CA LEU A 53 -3.09 3.84 -0.38
C LEU A 53 -3.77 2.67 -1.07
N GLU A 54 -4.43 2.94 -2.20
CA GLU A 54 -5.09 1.96 -3.06
C GLU A 54 -4.26 1.74 -4.34
N PRO A 55 -3.42 0.69 -4.38
CA PRO A 55 -2.75 0.27 -5.60
C PRO A 55 -3.72 0.03 -6.77
N THR A 56 -3.43 0.65 -7.92
CA THR A 56 -4.17 0.45 -9.18
C THR A 56 -3.50 -0.58 -10.10
N SER A 57 -2.20 -0.79 -9.94
CA SER A 57 -1.42 -1.74 -10.72
C SER A 57 -0.26 -2.30 -9.91
N PHE A 58 -0.01 -3.61 -10.04
CA PHE A 58 1.21 -4.24 -9.57
C PHE A 58 2.01 -4.73 -10.77
N THR A 59 3.23 -4.22 -10.92
CA THR A 59 4.18 -4.69 -11.91
C THR A 59 5.39 -5.27 -11.20
N VAL A 60 5.92 -6.38 -11.72
CA VAL A 60 7.06 -7.07 -11.12
C VAL A 60 8.18 -7.12 -12.15
N LYS A 61 9.37 -6.68 -11.73
CA LYS A 61 10.57 -6.76 -12.54
C LYS A 61 11.04 -8.20 -12.53
N ALA A 62 10.88 -8.89 -13.66
CA ALA A 62 11.28 -10.28 -13.83
C ALA A 62 12.46 -10.36 -14.81
N GLU A 63 13.31 -11.37 -14.64
CA GLU A 63 14.43 -11.61 -15.56
C GLU A 63 13.89 -11.84 -16.98
N SER A 64 14.61 -11.32 -17.98
CA SER A 64 14.22 -11.52 -19.36
C SER A 64 14.43 -12.97 -19.79
N VAL A 65 13.48 -13.49 -20.58
CA VAL A 65 13.64 -14.80 -21.24
C VAL A 65 14.76 -14.76 -22.29
N SER A 66 15.14 -13.56 -22.76
CA SER A 66 16.26 -13.36 -23.68
C SER A 66 17.57 -13.18 -22.91
N LYS A 67 18.58 -13.97 -23.26
CA LYS A 67 19.88 -14.05 -22.56
C LYS A 67 20.65 -12.73 -22.43
N ASN A 68 20.25 -11.64 -23.10
CA ASN A 68 20.97 -10.37 -23.13
C ASN A 68 20.09 -9.11 -22.94
N ALA A 69 18.81 -9.25 -22.57
CA ALA A 69 17.94 -8.09 -22.38
C ALA A 69 17.88 -7.69 -20.89
N PRO A 70 17.84 -6.38 -20.57
CA PRO A 70 17.68 -5.94 -19.19
C PRO A 70 16.33 -6.43 -18.63
N PRO A 71 16.23 -6.70 -17.32
CA PRO A 71 14.97 -7.09 -16.72
C PRO A 71 13.98 -5.91 -16.79
N GLU A 72 12.74 -6.19 -17.18
CA GLU A 72 11.68 -5.20 -17.35
C GLU A 72 10.51 -5.49 -16.41
N PHE A 73 9.76 -4.44 -16.07
CA PHE A 73 8.54 -4.56 -15.29
C PHE A 73 7.44 -5.18 -16.15
N GLN A 74 6.96 -6.35 -15.74
CA GLN A 74 5.88 -7.05 -16.42
C GLN A 74 4.56 -6.83 -15.68
N ASN A 75 3.47 -6.76 -16.44
CA ASN A 75 2.12 -6.73 -15.89
C ASN A 75 1.81 -8.05 -15.19
N THR A 76 1.12 -7.98 -14.07
CA THR A 76 0.79 -9.15 -13.25
C THR A 76 -0.71 -9.31 -13.04
N LYS A 77 -1.13 -10.50 -12.61
CA LYS A 77 -2.50 -10.77 -12.17
C LYS A 77 -2.55 -10.91 -10.66
N LEU A 78 -3.39 -10.12 -10.00
CA LEU A 78 -3.59 -10.19 -8.55
C LEU A 78 -4.29 -11.49 -8.14
N MET A 79 -3.72 -12.23 -7.19
CA MET A 79 -4.24 -13.52 -6.72
C MET A 79 -4.95 -13.43 -5.36
N THR A 80 -4.62 -12.44 -4.53
CA THR A 80 -5.09 -12.34 -3.13
C THR A 80 -6.42 -11.61 -2.97
N ARG A 81 -7.12 -11.27 -4.06
CA ARG A 81 -8.39 -10.52 -4.06
C ARG A 81 -8.22 -9.11 -3.43
N LEU A 82 -9.30 -8.52 -2.94
CA LEU A 82 -9.36 -7.15 -2.40
C LEU A 82 -8.82 -7.07 -0.96
N THR A 83 -7.51 -7.28 -0.80
CA THR A 83 -6.81 -7.31 0.50
C THR A 83 -5.50 -6.52 0.49
N TYR A 84 -5.38 -5.52 -0.40
CA TYR A 84 -4.10 -4.90 -0.76
C TYR A 84 -4.03 -3.41 -0.45
N THR A 85 -5.16 -2.78 -0.10
CA THR A 85 -5.21 -1.37 0.24
C THR A 85 -4.67 -1.18 1.66
N LEU A 86 -3.81 -0.18 1.83
CA LEU A 86 -3.37 0.27 3.14
C LEU A 86 -4.31 1.38 3.59
N ASP A 87 -4.74 1.36 4.83
CA ASP A 87 -5.77 2.29 5.32
C ASP A 87 -5.57 2.60 6.80
N GLU A 88 -6.25 3.64 7.26
CA GLU A 88 -6.22 4.14 8.64
C GLU A 88 -4.80 4.45 9.12
N ILE A 89 -3.89 4.83 8.20
CA ILE A 89 -2.54 5.23 8.55
C ILE A 89 -2.58 6.62 9.21
N GLU A 90 -1.90 6.73 10.34
CA GLU A 90 -1.75 7.96 11.12
C GLU A 90 -0.28 8.38 11.22
N GLY A 91 -0.05 9.68 11.38
CA GLY A 91 1.29 10.20 11.57
C GLY A 91 1.40 11.72 11.49
N PRO A 92 2.47 12.32 12.06
CA PRO A 92 2.72 13.74 11.93
C PRO A 92 2.96 14.12 10.46
N PHE A 93 2.34 15.21 10.06
CA PHE A 93 2.45 15.79 8.73
C PHE A 93 2.79 17.28 8.87
N GLU A 94 4.04 17.64 8.60
CA GLU A 94 4.51 19.01 8.73
C GLU A 94 4.57 19.70 7.36
N VAL A 95 4.04 20.92 7.31
CA VAL A 95 4.14 21.80 6.14
C VAL A 95 5.10 22.94 6.51
N SER A 96 6.23 23.00 5.82
CA SER A 96 7.25 24.02 6.02
C SER A 96 6.86 25.35 5.36
N PRO A 97 7.40 26.49 5.82
CA PRO A 97 7.14 27.81 5.21
C PRO A 97 7.57 27.93 3.74
N ASP A 98 8.50 27.09 3.29
CA ASP A 98 8.97 27.00 1.90
C ASP A 98 8.06 26.14 1.00
N GLY A 99 6.95 25.63 1.55
CA GLY A 99 5.99 24.77 0.85
C GLY A 99 6.39 23.31 0.78
N THR A 100 7.53 22.91 1.37
CA THR A 100 7.88 21.49 1.50
C THR A 100 7.02 20.79 2.56
N ILE A 101 6.83 19.50 2.39
CA ILE A 101 6.11 18.66 3.34
C ILE A 101 7.04 17.60 3.92
N LYS A 102 6.72 17.17 5.14
CA LYS A 102 7.34 16.02 5.77
C LYS A 102 6.25 15.18 6.44
N PHE A 103 6.13 13.93 6.02
CA PHE A 103 5.22 12.95 6.60
C PHE A 103 6.04 11.82 7.25
N GLU A 104 5.68 11.46 8.48
CA GLU A 104 6.22 10.26 9.13
C GLU A 104 5.07 9.32 9.50
N GLU A 105 5.11 8.10 8.98
CA GLU A 105 4.18 7.05 9.37
C GLU A 105 4.45 6.61 10.83
N LYS A 106 3.39 6.35 11.60
CA LYS A 106 3.48 5.92 13.01
C LYS A 106 2.65 4.70 13.34
N ASP A 107 1.42 4.62 12.83
CA ASP A 107 0.50 3.52 13.10
C ASP A 107 -0.52 3.37 11.96
N GLY A 108 -1.29 2.28 12.00
CA GLY A 108 -2.37 1.97 11.07
C GLY A 108 -2.18 0.62 10.37
N ILE A 109 -3.00 0.37 9.34
CA ILE A 109 -2.84 -0.80 8.48
C ILE A 109 -1.83 -0.45 7.38
N ASP A 110 -0.57 -0.39 7.78
CA ASP A 110 0.59 0.08 7.02
C ASP A 110 1.31 -1.03 6.23
N TYR A 111 0.77 -2.27 6.24
CA TYR A 111 1.22 -3.37 5.41
C TYR A 111 0.09 -4.30 4.95
N ALA A 112 0.24 -4.88 3.76
CA ALA A 112 -0.66 -5.86 3.17
C ALA A 112 0.12 -6.97 2.47
N ALA A 113 -0.22 -8.22 2.78
CA ALA A 113 0.34 -9.39 2.12
C ALA A 113 -0.33 -9.59 0.76
N VAL A 114 0.44 -9.43 -0.31
CA VAL A 114 -0.05 -9.50 -1.68
C VAL A 114 0.66 -10.63 -2.41
N THR A 115 -0.08 -11.39 -3.22
CA THR A 115 0.51 -12.32 -4.18
C THR A 115 -0.01 -11.98 -5.55
N VAL A 116 0.92 -11.80 -6.48
CA VAL A 116 0.61 -11.62 -7.90
C VAL A 116 1.15 -12.79 -8.70
N GLN A 117 0.60 -12.99 -9.88
CA GLN A 117 1.04 -14.00 -10.82
C GLN A 117 1.61 -13.33 -12.07
N LEU A 118 2.84 -13.70 -12.41
CA LEU A 118 3.52 -13.30 -13.64
C LEU A 118 2.94 -14.06 -14.85
N PRO A 119 3.12 -13.53 -16.07
CA PRO A 119 2.96 -14.32 -17.28
C PRO A 119 3.83 -15.58 -17.19
N GLY A 120 3.27 -16.75 -17.54
CA GLY A 120 3.95 -18.04 -17.35
C GLY A 120 3.59 -18.76 -16.05
N GLY A 121 2.86 -18.11 -15.14
CA GLY A 121 2.20 -18.77 -14.03
C GLY A 121 2.95 -18.73 -12.69
N GLU A 122 4.18 -18.20 -12.68
CA GLU A 122 4.96 -17.95 -11.47
C GLU A 122 4.23 -16.99 -10.53
N ARG A 123 4.25 -17.28 -9.23
CA ARG A 123 3.61 -16.46 -8.20
C ARG A 123 4.67 -15.78 -7.35
N VAL A 124 4.55 -14.46 -7.25
CA VAL A 124 5.46 -13.61 -6.47
C VAL A 124 4.70 -13.07 -5.27
N PRO A 125 4.92 -13.61 -4.06
CA PRO A 125 4.42 -13.03 -2.83
C PRO A 125 5.31 -11.87 -2.39
N PHE A 126 4.71 -10.76 -1.97
CA PHE A 126 5.41 -9.61 -1.40
C PHE A 126 4.54 -8.91 -0.37
N LEU A 127 5.19 -8.11 0.48
CA LEU A 127 4.51 -7.25 1.44
C LEU A 127 4.44 -5.84 0.84
N PHE A 128 3.25 -5.39 0.45
CA PHE A 128 3.05 -3.98 0.13
C PHE A 128 3.00 -3.22 1.46
N THR A 129 3.92 -2.28 1.69
CA THR A 129 4.10 -1.69 3.02
C THR A 129 4.64 -0.28 2.92
N VAL A 130 4.29 0.55 3.90
CA VAL A 130 4.87 1.88 4.16
C VAL A 130 5.32 2.01 5.62
N LYS A 131 5.60 0.88 6.29
CA LYS A 131 6.16 0.82 7.63
C LYS A 131 7.35 1.75 7.80
N GLN A 132 7.33 2.58 8.84
CA GLN A 132 8.38 3.52 9.18
C GLN A 132 8.69 4.49 8.03
N LEU A 133 7.72 4.78 7.17
CA LEU A 133 7.90 5.73 6.07
C LEU A 133 8.26 7.10 6.61
N THR A 134 9.40 7.62 6.15
CA THR A 134 9.77 9.03 6.33
C THR A 134 9.82 9.69 4.96
N ALA A 135 8.75 10.39 4.61
CA ALA A 135 8.55 11.02 3.32
C ALA A 135 8.79 12.53 3.42
N SER A 136 9.54 13.09 2.49
CA SER A 136 9.79 14.53 2.42
C SER A 136 9.93 15.02 0.98
N GLY A 137 9.65 16.29 0.75
CA GLY A 137 9.77 16.92 -0.56
C GLY A 137 8.67 17.92 -0.81
N LYS A 138 8.42 18.24 -2.07
CA LYS A 138 7.31 19.12 -2.42
C LYS A 138 6.02 18.31 -2.60
N PRO A 139 4.83 18.91 -2.38
CA PRO A 139 3.56 18.22 -2.57
C PRO A 139 3.39 17.58 -3.96
N GLU A 140 4.00 18.14 -5.01
CA GLU A 140 3.92 17.59 -6.36
C GLU A 140 4.75 16.31 -6.53
N SER A 141 5.82 16.16 -5.74
CA SER A 141 6.68 14.99 -5.74
C SER A 141 7.50 14.97 -4.46
N PHE A 142 7.06 14.16 -3.51
CA PHE A 142 7.78 13.86 -2.29
C PHE A 142 8.18 12.39 -2.29
N SER A 143 9.31 12.09 -1.68
CA SER A 143 9.89 10.75 -1.65
C SER A 143 10.28 10.39 -0.24
N GLY A 144 10.28 9.09 0.06
CA GLY A 144 10.67 8.59 1.37
C GLY A 144 11.18 7.17 1.30
N GLU A 145 11.96 6.83 2.30
CA GLU A 145 12.35 5.44 2.56
C GLU A 145 11.38 4.83 3.57
N PHE A 146 11.16 3.53 3.43
CA PHE A 146 10.30 2.74 4.30
C PHE A 146 10.90 1.35 4.49
N LEU A 147 10.50 0.69 5.58
CA LEU A 147 10.92 -0.65 5.90
C LEU A 147 10.06 -1.67 5.14
N VAL A 148 10.71 -2.64 4.51
CA VAL A 148 10.07 -3.86 4.00
C VAL A 148 10.47 -5.04 4.89
N PRO A 149 9.64 -5.42 5.87
CA PRO A 149 9.88 -6.61 6.67
C PRO A 149 9.90 -7.88 5.81
N SER A 150 10.47 -8.95 6.35
CA SER A 150 10.31 -10.28 5.77
C SER A 150 8.82 -10.61 5.61
N TYR A 151 8.43 -11.12 4.44
CA TYR A 151 7.06 -11.58 4.18
C TYR A 151 6.60 -12.68 5.13
N ARG A 152 7.55 -13.48 5.65
CA ARG A 152 7.30 -14.50 6.67
C ARG A 152 7.91 -14.05 8.00
N GLY A 153 7.13 -14.11 9.07
CA GLY A 153 7.62 -13.88 10.43
C GLY A 153 8.67 -14.91 10.85
N SER A 154 9.47 -14.60 11.86
CA SER A 154 10.55 -15.47 12.33
C SER A 154 10.08 -16.86 12.80
N SER A 155 8.84 -16.96 13.28
CA SER A 155 8.20 -18.20 13.72
C SER A 155 7.47 -18.97 12.60
N PHE A 156 7.52 -18.50 11.35
CA PHE A 156 6.99 -19.24 10.22
C PHE A 156 7.75 -20.56 10.04
N LEU A 157 7.01 -21.64 9.81
CA LEU A 157 7.55 -22.96 9.55
C LEU A 157 7.37 -23.33 8.08
N ASP A 158 8.45 -23.75 7.44
CA ASP A 158 8.38 -24.37 6.13
C ASP A 158 7.74 -25.78 6.21
N PRO A 159 7.46 -26.44 5.06
CA PRO A 159 6.86 -27.79 5.06
C PRO A 159 7.71 -28.88 5.75
N LYS A 160 8.98 -28.60 6.06
CA LYS A 160 9.88 -29.48 6.81
C LYS A 160 9.92 -29.13 8.31
N GLY A 161 9.13 -28.16 8.75
CA GLY A 161 9.10 -27.70 10.13
C GLY A 161 10.30 -26.84 10.50
N ARG A 162 11.01 -26.26 9.52
CA ARG A 162 12.15 -25.37 9.75
C ARG A 162 11.70 -23.92 9.79
N GLY A 163 12.29 -23.12 10.68
CA GLY A 163 11.96 -21.71 10.84
C GLY A 163 13.14 -20.91 11.41
N GLY A 164 12.97 -19.60 11.50
CA GLY A 164 14.04 -18.70 11.94
C GLY A 164 14.25 -18.70 13.46
N SER A 165 13.17 -18.50 14.22
CA SER A 165 13.19 -18.45 15.70
C SER A 165 12.64 -19.71 16.36
N THR A 166 12.00 -20.60 15.61
CA THR A 166 11.45 -21.87 16.08
C THR A 166 11.45 -22.88 14.94
N GLY A 167 11.32 -24.16 15.26
CA GLY A 167 11.40 -25.26 14.30
C GLY A 167 12.78 -25.92 14.25
N TYR A 168 12.95 -26.84 13.30
CA TYR A 168 14.21 -27.53 13.03
C TYR A 168 15.20 -26.60 12.31
N ASP A 169 16.49 -26.81 12.53
CA ASP A 169 17.58 -26.13 11.81
C ASP A 169 18.10 -26.96 10.61
N ASN A 170 17.64 -28.20 10.44
CA ASN A 170 17.99 -29.12 9.35
C ASN A 170 16.80 -29.87 8.74
#